data_AF-A0AAJ3UF58-F1
#
_entry.id   AF-A0AAJ3UF58-F1
#
_cell.length_a   1.000
_cell.length_b   1.000
_cell.length_c   1.000
_cell.angle_alpha   90.00
_cell.angle_beta   90.00
_cell.angle_gamma   90.00
#
_symmetry.space_group_name_H-M   'P 1'
#
loop_
_entity.id
_entity.type
_entity.pdbx_description
1 polymer ?
#
loop_
_entity_poly.entity_id
_entity_poly.type
_entity_poly.pdbx_seq_one_letter_code
_entity_poly.pdbx_strand_id
1 'polypeptide(L)'
;MSPAAPSPKILVIGTGDTKCDELQFMASVIEEAGGRPVMVDVSILGDPPYVPDHSKHDIAKAAATSIAAITESGDENSAMAAMATGAAALTRRLYEDGLVDGIIVLGGSMGTDLALDVAAVLPLGVPKFVVSTIAYSHLIPPERIAPDLMMILWAGGLYGLNSICRSALSQACGAVVGAARHGTRPDRARPLIGMTSLGSSCLKYMKYLRPELEKRGYDVAVFHSTGMGGRAFEAIAAQSGFAAVFDFCIQEVSNHHYGTVVTSGPDRLENAGRAGIPQIVAPGAVDMVDLQAWQTLPDIFADRPYHAHNRLIGSVTTSPEGRRDVARLIGRKLERADAKVAFLLPTEGLQEWDKPDEPLHDPEGLAAFLDEMRRAVPPSVTFQEVDAHINSPDFAAAALAVFDGWVAEGIIPEGRP
;
A
#
# COMPACT_ATOMS: atom_id res chain seq x y z
N MET A 1 -17.83 -35.13 -15.36
CA MET A 1 -17.99 -33.66 -15.25
C MET A 1 -17.53 -33.27 -13.86
N SER A 2 -16.45 -32.50 -13.73
CA SER A 2 -16.10 -31.91 -12.44
C SER A 2 -17.28 -31.06 -11.95
N PRO A 3 -17.59 -31.04 -10.64
CA PRO A 3 -18.64 -30.16 -10.13
C PRO A 3 -18.33 -28.73 -10.58
N ALA A 4 -19.35 -28.03 -11.12
CA ALA A 4 -19.19 -26.63 -11.47
C ALA A 4 -18.74 -25.87 -10.22
N ALA A 5 -17.68 -25.08 -10.35
CA ALA A 5 -17.19 -24.27 -9.24
C ALA A 5 -18.35 -23.44 -8.67
N PRO A 6 -18.47 -23.31 -7.34
CA PRO A 6 -19.55 -22.54 -6.74
C PRO A 6 -19.53 -21.09 -7.25
N SER A 7 -20.72 -20.52 -7.44
CA SER A 7 -20.87 -19.14 -7.88
C SER A 7 -20.27 -18.20 -6.81
N PRO A 8 -19.35 -17.28 -7.18
CA PRO A 8 -18.72 -16.38 -6.22
C PRO A 8 -19.76 -15.41 -5.64
N LYS A 9 -19.73 -15.21 -4.33
CA LYS A 9 -20.64 -14.31 -3.61
C LYS A 9 -20.03 -12.91 -3.56
N ILE A 10 -20.67 -11.96 -4.21
CA ILE A 10 -20.18 -10.58 -4.32
C ILE A 10 -21.01 -9.67 -3.43
N LEU A 11 -20.36 -9.05 -2.45
CA LEU A 11 -21.01 -8.08 -1.56
C LEU A 11 -21.23 -6.77 -2.33
N VAL A 12 -22.49 -6.41 -2.58
CA VAL A 12 -22.89 -5.18 -3.29
C VAL A 12 -23.32 -4.16 -2.25
N ILE A 13 -22.50 -3.13 -2.06
CA ILE A 13 -22.68 -2.14 -0.99
C ILE A 13 -23.03 -0.78 -1.59
N GLY A 14 -24.12 -0.17 -1.11
CA GLY A 14 -24.51 1.18 -1.48
C GLY A 14 -25.73 1.70 -0.73
N THR A 15 -26.08 2.95 -0.97
CA THR A 15 -27.24 3.62 -0.34
C THR A 15 -28.51 3.33 -1.15
N GLY A 16 -29.24 2.28 -0.78
CA GLY A 16 -30.39 1.80 -1.54
C GLY A 16 -31.60 2.73 -1.50
N ASP A 17 -31.69 3.64 -0.52
CA ASP A 17 -32.70 4.71 -0.47
C ASP A 17 -32.58 5.75 -1.59
N THR A 18 -31.38 5.89 -2.18
CA THR A 18 -31.07 6.92 -3.19
C THR A 18 -30.59 6.34 -4.50
N LYS A 19 -30.01 5.14 -4.49
CA LYS A 19 -29.37 4.47 -5.65
C LYS A 19 -29.94 3.08 -5.92
N CYS A 20 -31.23 2.87 -5.67
CA CYS A 20 -31.89 1.57 -5.83
C CYS A 20 -31.77 1.01 -7.25
N ASP A 21 -32.05 1.83 -8.26
CA ASP A 21 -32.00 1.44 -9.67
C ASP A 21 -30.60 0.95 -10.04
N GLU A 22 -29.58 1.70 -9.66
CA GLU A 22 -28.18 1.35 -9.90
C GLU A 22 -27.77 0.06 -9.22
N LEU A 23 -28.11 -0.12 -7.94
CA LEU A 23 -27.75 -1.31 -7.17
C LEU A 23 -28.45 -2.56 -7.70
N GLN A 24 -29.73 -2.46 -8.10
CA GLN A 24 -30.46 -3.56 -8.73
C GLN A 24 -29.89 -3.91 -10.10
N PHE A 25 -29.48 -2.92 -10.88
CA PHE A 25 -28.77 -3.17 -12.14
C PHE A 25 -27.41 -3.85 -11.93
N MET A 26 -26.64 -3.44 -10.92
CA MET A 26 -25.39 -4.11 -10.57
C MET A 26 -25.64 -5.57 -10.18
N ALA A 27 -26.66 -5.82 -9.35
CA ALA A 27 -27.05 -7.17 -8.95
C ALA A 27 -27.39 -8.05 -10.16
N SER A 28 -28.20 -7.56 -11.12
CA SER A 28 -28.54 -8.32 -12.31
C SER A 28 -27.32 -8.64 -13.18
N VAL A 29 -26.39 -7.69 -13.35
CA VAL A 29 -25.15 -7.95 -14.11
C VAL A 29 -24.26 -8.98 -13.42
N ILE A 30 -24.18 -8.97 -12.08
CA ILE A 30 -23.43 -9.97 -11.31
C ILE A 30 -24.04 -11.37 -11.52
N GLU A 31 -25.36 -11.48 -11.47
CA GLU A 31 -26.08 -12.75 -11.74
C GLU A 31 -25.85 -13.24 -13.17
N GLU A 32 -25.94 -12.36 -14.17
CA GLU A 32 -25.67 -12.68 -15.58
C GLU A 32 -24.22 -13.14 -15.81
N ALA A 33 -23.25 -12.56 -15.08
CA ALA A 33 -21.86 -13.00 -15.07
C ALA A 33 -21.66 -14.34 -14.29
N GLY A 34 -22.72 -14.84 -13.65
CA GLY A 34 -22.75 -16.06 -12.87
C GLY A 34 -22.14 -15.94 -11.47
N GLY A 35 -22.06 -14.73 -10.93
CA GLY A 35 -21.88 -14.50 -9.49
C GLY A 35 -23.22 -14.53 -8.74
N ARG A 36 -23.15 -14.45 -7.41
CA ARG A 36 -24.32 -14.26 -6.55
C ARG A 36 -24.19 -12.91 -5.84
N PRO A 37 -25.04 -11.91 -6.14
CA PRO A 37 -25.02 -10.67 -5.39
C PRO A 37 -25.48 -10.92 -3.95
N VAL A 38 -24.86 -10.22 -3.00
CA VAL A 38 -25.28 -10.15 -1.60
C VAL A 38 -25.45 -8.67 -1.27
N MET A 39 -26.70 -8.23 -1.16
CA MET A 39 -27.07 -6.82 -1.10
C MET A 39 -26.90 -6.27 0.32
N VAL A 40 -26.09 -5.22 0.46
CA VAL A 40 -25.83 -4.53 1.73
C VAL A 40 -26.24 -3.08 1.61
N ASP A 41 -27.24 -2.69 2.39
CA ASP A 41 -27.77 -1.33 2.40
C ASP A 41 -27.10 -0.46 3.48
N VAL A 42 -26.36 0.57 3.05
CA VAL A 42 -25.69 1.53 3.95
C VAL A 42 -26.44 2.86 4.06
N SER A 43 -27.73 2.91 3.70
CA SER A 43 -28.56 4.09 3.86
C SER A 43 -28.74 4.47 5.33
N ILE A 44 -28.85 5.78 5.60
CA ILE A 44 -29.05 6.33 6.96
C ILE A 44 -30.52 6.71 7.16
N LEU A 45 -31.06 7.53 6.24
CA LEU A 45 -32.35 8.19 6.42
C LEU A 45 -33.51 7.34 5.91
N GLY A 46 -33.43 6.86 4.68
CA GLY A 46 -34.49 6.08 4.05
C GLY A 46 -34.28 4.58 4.16
N ASP A 47 -35.29 3.83 3.69
CA ASP A 47 -35.18 2.40 3.44
C ASP A 47 -35.22 2.18 1.92
N PRO A 48 -34.47 1.19 1.39
CA PRO A 48 -34.55 0.82 -0.02
C PRO A 48 -35.94 0.26 -0.38
N PRO A 49 -36.36 0.35 -1.66
CA PRO A 49 -37.60 -0.27 -2.15
C PRO A 49 -37.49 -1.79 -2.35
N TYR A 50 -36.45 -2.43 -1.79
CA TYR A 50 -36.18 -3.85 -1.84
C TYR A 50 -35.68 -4.34 -0.47
N VAL A 51 -35.69 -5.66 -0.23
CA VAL A 51 -35.16 -6.25 1.01
C VAL A 51 -33.68 -6.58 0.80
N PRO A 52 -32.73 -5.89 1.47
CA PRO A 52 -31.32 -6.25 1.38
C PRO A 52 -31.04 -7.53 2.19
N ASP A 53 -29.97 -8.26 1.84
CA ASP A 53 -29.48 -9.39 2.64
C ASP A 53 -28.95 -8.91 4.01
N HIS A 54 -28.35 -7.71 4.03
CA HIS A 54 -27.94 -7.03 5.24
C HIS A 54 -28.39 -5.57 5.24
N SER A 55 -29.12 -5.18 6.28
CA SER A 55 -29.70 -3.85 6.43
C SER A 55 -28.76 -2.88 7.16
N LYS A 56 -29.11 -1.59 7.13
CA LYS A 56 -28.47 -0.56 7.97
C LYS A 56 -28.50 -0.87 9.47
N HIS A 57 -29.46 -1.67 9.95
CA HIS A 57 -29.51 -2.12 11.34
C HIS A 57 -28.44 -3.16 11.66
N ASP A 58 -28.14 -4.06 10.71
CA ASP A 58 -27.07 -5.05 10.86
C ASP A 58 -25.70 -4.36 10.90
N ILE A 59 -25.52 -3.32 10.09
CA ILE A 59 -24.34 -2.45 10.08
C ILE A 59 -24.20 -1.72 11.41
N ALA A 60 -25.25 -1.04 11.87
CA ALA A 60 -25.23 -0.32 13.14
C ALA A 60 -24.91 -1.27 14.31
N LYS A 61 -25.48 -2.48 14.30
CA LYS A 61 -25.18 -3.51 15.29
C LYS A 61 -23.72 -3.97 15.23
N ALA A 62 -23.15 -4.11 14.03
CA ALA A 62 -21.74 -4.45 13.85
C ALA A 62 -20.80 -3.35 14.36
N ALA A 63 -21.24 -2.08 14.33
CA ALA A 63 -20.59 -0.94 14.99
C ALA A 63 -20.91 -0.82 16.50
N ALA A 64 -21.54 -1.83 17.12
CA ALA A 64 -21.99 -1.81 18.51
C ALA A 64 -22.88 -0.60 18.88
N THR A 65 -23.70 -0.14 17.93
CA THR A 65 -24.63 0.98 18.09
C THR A 65 -26.00 0.63 17.49
N SER A 66 -26.85 1.64 17.28
CA SER A 66 -28.16 1.53 16.62
C SER A 66 -28.31 2.58 15.53
N ILE A 67 -29.16 2.31 14.53
CA ILE A 67 -29.38 3.29 13.45
C ILE A 67 -29.97 4.61 13.99
N ALA A 68 -30.79 4.56 15.05
CA ALA A 68 -31.33 5.76 15.69
C ALA A 68 -30.20 6.64 16.26
N ALA A 69 -29.24 6.05 16.95
CA ALA A 69 -28.09 6.78 17.49
C ALA A 69 -27.19 7.35 16.38
N ILE A 70 -27.03 6.64 15.25
CA ILE A 70 -26.28 7.14 14.09
C ILE A 70 -26.99 8.35 13.47
N THR A 71 -28.31 8.28 13.29
CA THR A 71 -29.11 9.40 12.78
C THR A 71 -29.08 10.61 13.72
N GLU A 72 -29.02 10.38 15.03
CA GLU A 72 -28.92 11.42 16.06
C GLU A 72 -27.50 11.98 16.26
N SER A 73 -26.49 11.46 15.55
CA SER A 73 -25.08 11.88 15.70
C SER A 73 -24.79 13.34 15.30
N GLY A 74 -25.74 13.99 14.63
CA GLY A 74 -25.79 15.44 14.42
C GLY A 74 -25.43 15.89 13.01
N ASP A 75 -24.52 15.21 12.32
CA ASP A 75 -24.10 15.54 10.97
C ASP A 75 -23.80 14.30 10.10
N GLU A 76 -23.80 14.52 8.79
CA GLU A 76 -23.62 13.46 7.78
C GLU A 76 -22.25 12.76 7.86
N ASN A 77 -21.19 13.50 8.21
CA ASN A 77 -19.84 12.94 8.32
C ASN A 77 -19.75 11.99 9.52
N SER A 78 -20.21 12.42 10.69
CA SER A 78 -20.25 11.58 11.90
C SER A 78 -21.09 10.31 11.69
N ALA A 79 -22.25 10.45 11.03
CA ALA A 79 -23.12 9.33 10.72
C ALA A 79 -22.45 8.34 9.74
N MET A 80 -21.85 8.83 8.65
CA MET A 80 -21.18 7.98 7.67
C MET A 80 -19.93 7.30 8.21
N ALA A 81 -19.16 7.94 9.09
CA ALA A 81 -18.01 7.32 9.75
C ALA A 81 -18.42 6.13 10.64
N ALA A 82 -19.54 6.26 11.37
CA ALA A 82 -20.11 5.17 12.15
C ALA A 82 -20.61 4.02 11.25
N MET A 83 -21.28 4.35 10.14
CA MET A 83 -21.69 3.38 9.13
C MET A 83 -20.50 2.66 8.48
N ALA A 84 -19.40 3.38 8.21
CA ALA A 84 -18.18 2.80 7.66
C ALA A 84 -17.55 1.79 8.61
N THR A 85 -17.46 2.14 9.90
CA THR A 85 -16.99 1.23 10.96
C THR A 85 -17.83 -0.06 10.99
N GLY A 86 -19.16 0.08 10.95
CA GLY A 86 -20.09 -1.06 10.98
C GLY A 86 -20.02 -1.91 9.70
N ALA A 87 -19.94 -1.27 8.53
CA ALA A 87 -19.87 -1.94 7.24
C ALA A 87 -18.55 -2.72 7.10
N ALA A 88 -17.44 -2.16 7.57
CA ALA A 88 -16.15 -2.84 7.61
C ALA A 88 -16.18 -4.05 8.57
N ALA A 89 -16.72 -3.88 9.78
CA ALA A 89 -16.87 -4.98 10.74
C ALA A 89 -17.77 -6.13 10.21
N LEU A 90 -18.91 -5.77 9.61
CA LEU A 90 -19.81 -6.71 8.95
C LEU A 90 -19.11 -7.45 7.81
N THR A 91 -18.44 -6.72 6.92
CA THR A 91 -17.74 -7.30 5.76
C THR A 91 -16.66 -8.28 6.19
N ARG A 92 -15.85 -7.92 7.20
CA ARG A 92 -14.83 -8.82 7.78
C ARG A 92 -15.46 -10.12 8.26
N ARG A 93 -16.52 -10.04 9.07
CA ARG A 93 -17.21 -11.22 9.60
C ARG A 93 -17.75 -12.10 8.48
N LEU A 94 -18.41 -11.51 7.49
CA LEU A 94 -18.97 -12.27 6.35
C LEU A 94 -17.88 -12.95 5.52
N TYR A 95 -16.70 -12.33 5.38
CA TYR A 95 -15.55 -12.94 4.74
C TYR A 95 -14.99 -14.11 5.56
N GLU A 96 -14.80 -13.93 6.87
CA GLU A 96 -14.32 -14.97 7.79
C GLU A 96 -15.26 -16.19 7.84
N ASP A 97 -16.57 -15.95 7.76
CA ASP A 97 -17.61 -16.99 7.68
C ASP A 97 -17.68 -17.66 6.29
N GLY A 98 -16.83 -17.26 5.34
CA GLY A 98 -16.80 -17.77 3.98
C GLY A 98 -18.06 -17.43 3.17
N LEU A 99 -18.77 -16.36 3.52
CA LEU A 99 -20.01 -15.90 2.88
C LEU A 99 -19.77 -14.88 1.76
N VAL A 100 -18.55 -14.37 1.61
CA VAL A 100 -18.17 -13.36 0.61
C VAL A 100 -16.85 -13.75 -0.06
N ASP A 101 -16.83 -13.62 -1.38
CA ASP A 101 -15.67 -13.90 -2.23
C ASP A 101 -15.06 -12.62 -2.84
N GLY A 102 -15.75 -11.49 -2.76
CA GLY A 102 -15.30 -10.17 -3.20
C GLY A 102 -16.33 -9.08 -2.89
N ILE A 103 -15.94 -7.81 -3.01
CA ILE A 103 -16.82 -6.66 -2.76
C ILE A 103 -16.89 -5.74 -3.98
N ILE A 104 -18.04 -5.09 -4.13
CA ILE A 104 -18.21 -3.93 -5.00
C ILE A 104 -19.02 -2.86 -4.27
N VAL A 105 -18.46 -1.65 -4.20
CA VAL A 105 -19.08 -0.52 -3.50
C VAL A 105 -19.39 0.59 -4.50
N LEU A 106 -20.61 1.11 -4.45
CA LEU A 106 -21.08 2.22 -5.29
C LEU A 106 -21.24 3.49 -4.45
N GLY A 107 -20.65 4.61 -4.87
CA GLY A 107 -20.86 5.85 -4.12
C GLY A 107 -20.32 7.14 -4.74
N GLY A 108 -20.77 8.26 -4.17
CA GLY A 108 -20.11 9.55 -4.30
C GLY A 108 -18.91 9.67 -3.36
N SER A 109 -18.58 10.88 -2.90
CA SER A 109 -17.48 11.09 -1.94
C SER A 109 -17.67 10.28 -0.65
N MET A 110 -18.84 10.32 -0.03
CA MET A 110 -19.11 9.61 1.22
C MET A 110 -19.16 8.10 1.07
N GLY A 111 -19.78 7.59 0.00
CA GLY A 111 -19.79 6.15 -0.26
C GLY A 111 -18.38 5.65 -0.58
N THR A 112 -17.54 6.48 -1.20
CA THR A 112 -16.11 6.17 -1.40
C THR A 112 -15.35 6.16 -0.09
N ASP A 113 -15.59 7.12 0.80
CA ASP A 113 -15.00 7.15 2.13
C ASP A 113 -15.26 5.85 2.90
N LEU A 114 -16.53 5.43 2.97
CA LEU A 114 -16.93 4.14 3.53
C LEU A 114 -16.25 2.96 2.82
N ALA A 115 -16.17 3.00 1.48
CA ALA A 115 -15.59 1.92 0.69
C ALA A 115 -14.11 1.67 1.02
N LEU A 116 -13.33 2.70 1.37
CA LEU A 116 -11.92 2.57 1.71
C LEU A 116 -11.75 1.72 2.98
N ASP A 117 -12.57 1.95 4.00
CA ASP A 117 -12.53 1.19 5.26
C ASP A 117 -12.98 -0.26 5.05
N VAL A 118 -14.03 -0.46 4.25
CA VAL A 118 -14.51 -1.80 3.88
C VAL A 118 -13.45 -2.57 3.08
N ALA A 119 -12.75 -1.92 2.16
CA ALA A 119 -11.67 -2.53 1.40
C ALA A 119 -10.47 -2.91 2.30
N ALA A 120 -10.11 -2.03 3.23
CA ALA A 120 -8.94 -2.20 4.10
C ALA A 120 -9.02 -3.42 5.03
N VAL A 121 -10.22 -3.88 5.39
CA VAL A 121 -10.38 -5.05 6.28
C VAL A 121 -10.25 -6.40 5.56
N LEU A 122 -10.21 -6.42 4.22
CA LEU A 122 -10.14 -7.65 3.45
C LEU A 122 -8.69 -7.98 3.05
N PRO A 123 -8.26 -9.24 3.13
CA PRO A 123 -6.89 -9.64 2.77
C PRO A 123 -6.52 -9.35 1.32
N LEU A 124 -5.20 -9.20 1.08
CA LEU A 124 -4.62 -9.13 -0.28
C LEU A 124 -5.07 -10.34 -1.13
N GLY A 125 -5.48 -10.08 -2.36
CA GLY A 125 -5.97 -11.08 -3.31
C GLY A 125 -7.49 -11.32 -3.26
N VAL A 126 -8.19 -10.76 -2.26
CA VAL A 126 -9.65 -10.68 -2.30
C VAL A 126 -10.06 -9.53 -3.24
N PRO A 127 -10.90 -9.74 -4.27
CA PRO A 127 -11.35 -8.68 -5.16
C PRO A 127 -12.09 -7.58 -4.41
N LYS A 128 -11.59 -6.34 -4.55
CA LYS A 128 -12.18 -5.12 -3.97
C LYS A 128 -12.40 -4.11 -5.07
N PHE A 129 -13.65 -3.82 -5.40
CA PHE A 129 -14.00 -2.83 -6.43
C PHE A 129 -14.76 -1.65 -5.85
N VAL A 130 -14.40 -0.44 -6.28
CA VAL A 130 -15.13 0.79 -5.94
C VAL A 130 -15.53 1.51 -7.22
N VAL A 131 -16.82 1.71 -7.40
CA VAL A 131 -17.40 2.53 -8.46
C VAL A 131 -17.70 3.89 -7.85
N SER A 132 -16.87 4.88 -8.18
CA SER A 132 -16.85 6.18 -7.48
C SER A 132 -16.90 7.36 -8.42
N THR A 133 -17.64 8.41 -8.07
CA THR A 133 -17.61 9.69 -8.79
C THR A 133 -16.31 10.48 -8.58
N ILE A 134 -15.48 10.08 -7.61
CA ILE A 134 -14.18 10.68 -7.28
C ILE A 134 -13.03 9.67 -7.41
N ALA A 135 -13.22 8.56 -8.13
CA ALA A 135 -12.15 7.60 -8.37
C ALA A 135 -10.89 8.31 -8.93
N TYR A 136 -9.73 7.97 -8.40
CA TYR A 136 -8.42 8.56 -8.77
C TYR A 136 -8.26 10.06 -8.46
N SER A 137 -9.19 10.66 -7.70
CA SER A 137 -9.09 12.06 -7.29
C SER A 137 -8.05 12.28 -6.20
N HIS A 138 -7.44 13.46 -6.19
CA HIS A 138 -6.58 13.95 -5.09
C HIS A 138 -7.31 14.12 -3.75
N LEU A 139 -8.63 13.98 -3.72
CA LEU A 139 -9.43 13.93 -2.48
C LEU A 139 -9.26 12.61 -1.71
N ILE A 140 -8.83 11.53 -2.38
CA ILE A 140 -8.67 10.22 -1.76
C ILE A 140 -7.30 10.18 -1.08
N PRO A 141 -7.24 10.01 0.26
CA PRO A 141 -5.98 9.91 0.98
C PRO A 141 -5.27 8.59 0.61
N PRO A 142 -4.02 8.64 0.09
CA PRO A 142 -3.30 7.45 -0.35
C PRO A 142 -3.13 6.37 0.73
N GLU A 143 -3.00 6.74 2.00
CA GLU A 143 -2.90 5.83 3.15
C GLU A 143 -4.13 4.94 3.38
N ARG A 144 -5.30 5.34 2.88
CA ARG A 144 -6.54 4.53 3.02
C ARG A 144 -6.77 3.59 1.84
N ILE A 145 -5.92 3.61 0.82
CA ILE A 145 -6.05 2.77 -0.37
C ILE A 145 -5.41 1.40 -0.08
N ALA A 146 -6.23 0.35 -0.03
CA ALA A 146 -5.73 -1.01 0.06
C ALA A 146 -4.84 -1.35 -1.17
N PRO A 147 -3.75 -2.14 -1.00
CA PRO A 147 -2.75 -2.35 -2.07
C PRO A 147 -3.30 -2.90 -3.39
N ASP A 148 -4.39 -3.66 -3.35
CA ASP A 148 -5.05 -4.30 -4.50
C ASP A 148 -6.47 -3.74 -4.76
N LEU A 149 -6.77 -2.54 -4.25
CA LEU A 149 -8.05 -1.87 -4.51
C LEU A 149 -8.16 -1.49 -5.98
N MET A 150 -9.25 -1.92 -6.61
CA MET A 150 -9.59 -1.53 -7.97
C MET A 150 -10.69 -0.47 -7.92
N MET A 151 -10.55 0.59 -8.72
CA MET A 151 -11.55 1.65 -8.83
C MET A 151 -11.98 1.87 -10.27
N ILE A 152 -13.20 2.35 -10.47
CA ILE A 152 -13.63 2.90 -11.76
C ILE A 152 -14.33 4.22 -11.54
N LEU A 153 -14.04 5.19 -12.41
CA LEU A 153 -14.74 6.47 -12.41
C LEU A 153 -16.17 6.26 -12.87
N TRP A 154 -17.12 6.58 -12.00
CA TRP A 154 -18.53 6.53 -12.31
C TRP A 154 -18.99 7.79 -13.06
N ALA A 155 -18.55 7.91 -14.31
CA ALA A 155 -18.86 9.04 -15.17
C ALA A 155 -20.38 9.20 -15.38
N GLY A 156 -20.91 10.40 -15.11
CA GLY A 156 -22.35 10.69 -15.22
C GLY A 156 -23.22 10.06 -14.12
N GLY A 157 -22.61 9.47 -13.09
CA GLY A 157 -23.25 8.72 -11.99
C GLY A 157 -23.87 9.52 -10.86
N LEU A 158 -24.16 10.80 -11.07
CA LEU A 158 -24.70 11.63 -9.99
C LEU A 158 -26.12 11.18 -9.61
N TYR A 159 -26.96 10.90 -10.61
CA TYR A 159 -28.36 10.56 -10.41
C TYR A 159 -28.92 9.77 -11.60
N GLY A 160 -29.37 8.54 -11.34
CA GLY A 160 -30.12 7.72 -12.28
C GLY A 160 -29.30 6.90 -13.27
N LEU A 161 -29.95 5.90 -13.85
CA LEU A 161 -29.36 4.97 -14.80
C LEU A 161 -29.46 5.45 -16.26
N ASN A 162 -28.45 6.19 -16.71
CA ASN A 162 -28.23 6.45 -18.14
C ASN A 162 -27.26 5.43 -18.78
N SER A 163 -27.08 5.50 -20.10
CA SER A 163 -26.20 4.58 -20.85
C SER A 163 -24.73 4.63 -20.40
N ILE A 164 -24.24 5.79 -19.97
CA ILE A 164 -22.87 5.97 -19.46
C ILE A 164 -22.74 5.28 -18.10
N CYS A 165 -23.70 5.50 -17.19
CA CYS A 165 -23.75 4.83 -15.90
C CYS A 165 -23.76 3.30 -16.07
N ARG A 166 -24.67 2.78 -16.91
CA ARG A 166 -24.79 1.34 -17.15
C ARG A 166 -23.50 0.72 -17.67
N SER A 167 -22.77 1.42 -18.55
CA SER A 167 -21.49 0.98 -19.08
C SER A 167 -20.41 0.86 -17.99
N ALA A 168 -20.29 1.85 -17.11
CA ALA A 168 -19.30 1.82 -16.03
C ALA A 168 -19.66 0.75 -14.98
N LEU A 169 -20.93 0.67 -14.58
CA LEU A 169 -21.41 -0.30 -13.59
C LEU A 169 -21.26 -1.75 -14.11
N SER A 170 -21.58 -2.00 -15.39
CA SER A 170 -21.47 -3.35 -15.94
C SER A 170 -20.02 -3.84 -16.05
N GLN A 171 -19.10 -2.96 -16.44
CA GLN A 171 -17.66 -3.27 -16.46
C GLN A 171 -17.15 -3.63 -15.07
N ALA A 172 -17.51 -2.85 -14.04
CA ALA A 172 -17.09 -3.12 -12.67
C ALA A 172 -17.66 -4.45 -12.15
N CYS A 173 -18.94 -4.72 -12.40
CA CYS A 173 -19.60 -5.97 -12.00
C CYS A 173 -18.98 -7.20 -12.68
N GLY A 174 -18.71 -7.11 -14.00
CA GLY A 174 -18.02 -8.18 -14.72
C GLY A 174 -16.59 -8.39 -14.21
N ALA A 175 -15.88 -7.31 -13.92
CA ALA A 175 -14.51 -7.37 -13.41
C ALA A 175 -14.42 -8.01 -12.02
N VAL A 176 -15.31 -7.65 -11.08
CA VAL A 176 -15.30 -8.25 -9.73
C VAL A 176 -15.66 -9.74 -9.77
N VAL A 177 -16.64 -10.16 -10.59
CA VAL A 177 -16.98 -11.58 -10.74
C VAL A 177 -15.84 -12.35 -11.41
N GLY A 178 -15.23 -11.79 -12.46
CA GLY A 178 -14.08 -12.38 -13.13
C GLY A 178 -12.89 -12.55 -12.18
N ALA A 179 -12.56 -11.52 -11.40
CA ALA A 179 -11.52 -11.55 -10.39
C ALA A 179 -11.81 -12.55 -9.28
N ALA A 180 -13.08 -12.70 -8.84
CA ALA A 180 -13.45 -13.68 -7.82
C ALA A 180 -13.34 -15.13 -8.33
N ARG A 181 -13.56 -15.37 -9.63
CA ARG A 181 -13.44 -16.71 -10.24
C ARG A 181 -12.03 -17.11 -10.59
N HIS A 182 -11.22 -16.15 -11.04
CA HIS A 182 -9.94 -16.43 -11.69
C HIS A 182 -8.74 -15.78 -10.98
N GLY A 183 -8.98 -14.97 -9.95
CA GLY A 183 -7.94 -14.36 -9.15
C GLY A 183 -7.08 -15.40 -8.45
N THR A 184 -5.78 -15.22 -8.50
CA THR A 184 -4.83 -16.03 -7.73
C THR A 184 -4.55 -15.32 -6.41
N ARG A 185 -4.82 -16.01 -5.30
CA ARG A 185 -4.47 -15.49 -3.98
C ARG A 185 -2.97 -15.67 -3.73
N PRO A 186 -2.34 -14.78 -2.93
CA PRO A 186 -0.96 -14.97 -2.52
C PRO A 186 -0.76 -16.35 -1.88
N ASP A 187 0.20 -17.11 -2.40
CA ASP A 187 0.61 -18.37 -1.78
C ASP A 187 1.37 -18.08 -0.48
N ARG A 188 1.11 -18.86 0.56
CA ARG A 188 1.78 -18.79 1.87
C ARG A 188 2.59 -20.05 2.16
N ALA A 189 2.80 -20.91 1.16
CA ALA A 189 3.61 -22.11 1.28
C ALA A 189 5.04 -21.76 1.68
N ARG A 190 5.64 -20.73 1.05
CA ARG A 190 6.99 -20.25 1.32
C ARG A 190 6.97 -18.98 2.18
N PRO A 191 7.92 -18.81 3.11
CA PRO A 191 8.08 -17.54 3.82
C PRO A 191 8.41 -16.41 2.84
N LEU A 192 7.73 -15.27 3.01
CA LEU A 192 7.85 -14.12 2.11
C LEU A 192 8.87 -13.10 2.63
N ILE A 193 9.79 -12.67 1.77
CA ILE A 193 10.70 -11.56 2.00
C ILE A 193 10.19 -10.33 1.26
N GLY A 194 9.97 -9.24 1.99
CA GLY A 194 9.67 -7.94 1.41
C GLY A 194 10.95 -7.20 1.07
N MET A 195 11.05 -6.60 -0.11
CA MET A 195 12.22 -5.82 -0.53
C MET A 195 11.79 -4.52 -1.19
N THR A 196 12.34 -3.38 -0.77
CA THR A 196 12.07 -2.08 -1.42
C THR A 196 13.15 -1.76 -2.45
N SER A 197 12.78 -1.15 -3.58
CA SER A 197 13.70 -0.78 -4.65
C SER A 197 13.12 0.28 -5.59
N LEU A 198 13.98 0.89 -6.39
CA LEU A 198 13.65 1.56 -7.64
C LEU A 198 13.87 0.64 -8.83
N GLY A 199 13.57 1.14 -10.04
CA GLY A 199 13.90 0.47 -11.29
C GLY A 199 15.40 0.15 -11.41
N SER A 200 15.74 -0.88 -12.19
CA SER A 200 17.12 -1.38 -12.25
C SER A 200 18.14 -0.47 -12.95
N SER A 201 17.67 0.64 -13.49
CA SER A 201 18.50 1.77 -13.92
C SER A 201 19.06 2.57 -12.73
N CYS A 202 18.41 2.53 -11.56
CA CYS A 202 18.82 3.25 -10.36
C CYS A 202 19.40 2.29 -9.29
N LEU A 203 18.69 1.21 -8.96
CA LEU A 203 19.11 0.25 -7.92
C LEU A 203 19.23 -1.17 -8.49
N LYS A 204 20.31 -1.89 -8.19
CA LYS A 204 20.66 -3.17 -8.86
C LYS A 204 20.68 -4.39 -7.94
N TYR A 205 20.71 -4.19 -6.62
CA TYR A 205 20.86 -5.28 -5.64
C TYR A 205 19.80 -6.38 -5.76
N MET A 206 18.57 -6.05 -6.18
CA MET A 206 17.50 -7.05 -6.33
C MET A 206 17.85 -8.14 -7.34
N LYS A 207 18.70 -7.84 -8.35
CA LYS A 207 19.17 -8.81 -9.34
C LYS A 207 20.09 -9.88 -8.74
N TYR A 208 20.81 -9.55 -7.67
CA TYR A 208 21.72 -10.46 -6.99
C TYR A 208 21.01 -11.18 -5.83
N LEU A 209 20.17 -10.46 -5.09
CA LEU A 209 19.52 -10.97 -3.88
C LEU A 209 18.37 -11.92 -4.17
N ARG A 210 17.50 -11.60 -5.14
CA ARG A 210 16.29 -12.40 -5.40
C ARG A 210 16.61 -13.86 -5.76
N PRO A 211 17.53 -14.16 -6.71
CA PRO A 211 17.86 -15.56 -7.03
C PRO A 211 18.43 -16.31 -5.83
N GLU A 212 19.19 -15.66 -4.97
CA GLU A 212 19.81 -16.27 -3.80
C GLU A 212 18.80 -16.57 -2.68
N LEU A 213 17.84 -15.68 -2.45
CA LEU A 213 16.72 -15.90 -1.52
C LEU A 213 15.76 -16.99 -2.04
N GLU A 214 15.49 -17.00 -3.34
CA GLU A 214 14.65 -18.04 -3.96
C GLU A 214 15.29 -19.43 -3.88
N LYS A 215 16.61 -19.55 -4.07
CA LYS A 215 17.34 -20.81 -3.85
C LYS A 215 17.25 -21.32 -2.41
N ARG A 216 17.15 -20.40 -1.44
CA ARG A 216 17.02 -20.70 -0.01
C ARG A 216 15.59 -21.07 0.41
N GLY A 217 14.63 -21.09 -0.52
CA GLY A 217 13.25 -21.48 -0.21
C GLY A 217 12.33 -20.32 0.21
N TYR A 218 12.72 -19.06 -0.03
CA TYR A 218 11.86 -17.89 0.21
C TYR A 218 11.18 -17.40 -1.05
N ASP A 219 9.97 -16.86 -0.93
CA ASP A 219 9.41 -15.99 -1.98
C ASP A 219 9.86 -14.55 -1.73
N VAL A 220 10.02 -13.77 -2.80
CA VAL A 220 10.50 -12.38 -2.71
C VAL A 220 9.54 -11.45 -3.42
N ALA A 221 8.97 -10.50 -2.67
CA ALA A 221 8.16 -9.41 -3.21
C ALA A 221 8.98 -8.12 -3.23
N VAL A 222 9.21 -7.58 -4.44
CA VAL A 222 9.92 -6.31 -4.63
C VAL A 222 8.92 -5.18 -4.83
N PHE A 223 8.99 -4.15 -3.99
CA PHE A 223 8.09 -3.00 -3.97
C PHE A 223 8.79 -1.77 -4.53
N HIS A 224 8.11 -1.08 -5.44
CA HIS A 224 8.64 0.11 -6.08
C HIS A 224 8.47 1.33 -5.16
N SER A 225 9.56 1.96 -4.75
CA SER A 225 9.56 3.06 -3.78
C SER A 225 9.17 4.43 -4.36
N THR A 226 8.02 4.50 -5.02
CA THR A 226 7.45 5.73 -5.61
C THR A 226 6.19 6.19 -4.88
N GLY A 227 6.17 6.07 -3.55
CA GLY A 227 5.07 6.43 -2.66
C GLY A 227 4.11 5.27 -2.43
N MET A 228 3.36 4.87 -3.45
CA MET A 228 2.33 3.81 -3.32
C MET A 228 2.91 2.41 -3.09
N GLY A 229 4.06 2.09 -3.70
CA GLY A 229 4.68 0.78 -3.47
C GLY A 229 5.26 0.66 -2.05
N GLY A 230 5.88 1.72 -1.52
CA GLY A 230 6.26 1.76 -0.11
C GLY A 230 5.05 1.71 0.84
N ARG A 231 3.90 2.34 0.50
CA ARG A 231 2.66 2.18 1.29
C ARG A 231 2.18 0.74 1.32
N ALA A 232 2.18 0.08 0.16
CA ALA A 232 1.80 -1.32 0.08
C ALA A 232 2.74 -2.20 0.93
N PHE A 233 4.05 -1.93 0.88
CA PHE A 233 5.04 -2.60 1.73
C PHE A 233 4.75 -2.40 3.22
N GLU A 234 4.56 -1.16 3.67
CA GLU A 234 4.25 -0.85 5.08
C GLU A 234 2.91 -1.44 5.53
N ALA A 235 1.89 -1.45 4.68
CA ALA A 235 0.58 -2.03 4.98
C ALA A 235 0.65 -3.56 5.14
N ILE A 236 1.44 -4.24 4.31
CA ILE A 236 1.66 -5.69 4.44
C ILE A 236 2.51 -5.99 5.68
N ALA A 237 3.52 -5.16 5.99
CA ALA A 237 4.33 -5.29 7.19
C ALA A 237 3.50 -5.14 8.47
N ALA A 238 2.61 -4.14 8.53
CA ALA A 238 1.70 -3.93 9.66
C ALA A 238 0.76 -5.12 9.93
N GLN A 239 0.52 -5.97 8.92
CA GLN A 239 -0.27 -7.20 9.03
C GLN A 239 0.59 -8.46 9.24
N SER A 240 1.86 -8.30 9.63
CA SER A 240 2.80 -9.41 9.83
C SER A 240 2.99 -10.27 8.57
N GLY A 241 2.94 -9.65 7.39
CA GLY A 241 2.94 -10.35 6.10
C GLY A 241 4.29 -10.83 5.59
N PHE A 242 5.39 -10.52 6.29
CA PHE A 242 6.76 -10.88 5.88
C PHE A 242 7.47 -11.69 6.96
N ALA A 243 8.34 -12.59 6.54
CA ALA A 243 9.28 -13.30 7.42
C ALA A 243 10.48 -12.42 7.80
N ALA A 244 10.93 -11.57 6.87
CA ALA A 244 11.92 -10.51 7.09
C ALA A 244 11.82 -9.49 5.95
N VAL A 245 12.43 -8.32 6.13
CA VAL A 245 12.47 -7.28 5.11
C VAL A 245 13.88 -6.80 4.78
N PHE A 246 14.08 -6.51 3.49
CA PHE A 246 15.26 -5.89 2.88
C PHE A 246 14.85 -4.49 2.44
N ASP A 247 14.82 -3.57 3.40
CA ASP A 247 14.32 -2.22 3.19
C ASP A 247 15.45 -1.29 2.72
N PHE A 248 15.88 -1.48 1.48
CA PHE A 248 17.08 -0.88 0.92
C PHE A 248 16.82 0.40 0.13
N CYS A 249 15.59 0.69 -0.26
CA CYS A 249 15.21 1.95 -0.88
C CYS A 249 14.27 2.74 0.04
N ILE A 250 14.86 3.65 0.81
CA ILE A 250 14.16 4.45 1.82
C ILE A 250 13.98 5.91 1.39
N GLN A 251 14.13 6.20 0.09
CA GLN A 251 13.91 7.54 -0.47
C GLN A 251 12.57 8.15 -0.05
N GLU A 252 11.52 7.34 0.10
CA GLU A 252 10.19 7.79 0.51
C GLU A 252 10.17 8.45 1.90
N VAL A 253 11.16 8.19 2.76
CA VAL A 253 11.39 8.91 4.02
C VAL A 253 11.83 10.36 3.76
N SER A 254 12.76 10.55 2.82
CA SER A 254 13.21 11.87 2.35
C SER A 254 12.05 12.62 1.70
N ASN A 255 11.34 11.98 0.78
CA ASN A 255 10.18 12.55 0.11
C ASN A 255 9.10 13.02 1.11
N HIS A 256 8.81 12.22 2.14
CA HIS A 256 7.88 12.62 3.20
C HIS A 256 8.39 13.84 3.98
N HIS A 257 9.67 13.85 4.34
CA HIS A 257 10.30 14.95 5.08
C HIS A 257 10.17 16.29 4.35
N TYR A 258 10.31 16.28 3.03
CA TYR A 258 10.15 17.46 2.19
C TYR A 258 8.71 17.73 1.70
N GLY A 259 7.74 16.93 2.16
CA GLY A 259 6.32 17.14 1.87
C GLY A 259 5.92 16.86 0.41
N THR A 260 6.66 16.00 -0.31
CA THR A 260 6.31 15.65 -1.69
C THR A 260 5.26 14.53 -1.73
N VAL A 261 4.51 14.44 -2.83
CA VAL A 261 3.47 13.39 -2.96
C VAL A 261 4.03 12.00 -3.23
N VAL A 262 5.32 11.88 -3.58
CA VAL A 262 6.00 10.60 -3.79
C VAL A 262 6.41 10.00 -2.44
N THR A 263 5.45 9.93 -1.52
CA THR A 263 5.67 9.59 -0.12
C THR A 263 4.85 8.37 0.26
N SER A 264 5.40 7.55 1.15
CA SER A 264 4.67 6.44 1.73
C SER A 264 3.93 6.75 3.02
N GLY A 265 3.95 8.01 3.45
CA GLY A 265 3.32 8.43 4.69
C GLY A 265 4.29 8.48 5.89
N PRO A 266 3.77 8.91 7.04
CA PRO A 266 4.60 9.24 8.21
C PRO A 266 5.24 8.01 8.88
N ASP A 267 4.68 6.83 8.69
CA ASP A 267 5.11 5.55 9.26
C ASP A 267 6.10 4.77 8.38
N ARG A 268 6.51 5.32 7.22
CA ARG A 268 7.57 4.72 6.40
C ARG A 268 8.81 4.41 7.24
N LEU A 269 9.35 3.19 7.09
CA LEU A 269 10.46 2.57 7.82
C LEU A 269 10.10 2.01 9.21
N GLU A 270 8.84 2.11 9.65
CA GLU A 270 8.47 1.80 11.05
C GLU A 270 7.64 0.52 11.21
N ASN A 271 6.80 0.12 10.25
CA ASN A 271 5.81 -0.93 10.54
C ASN A 271 6.41 -2.34 10.62
N ALA A 272 7.47 -2.65 9.88
CA ALA A 272 8.17 -3.92 10.01
C ALA A 272 8.77 -4.10 11.41
N GLY A 273 9.52 -3.10 11.88
CA GLY A 273 10.12 -3.10 13.22
C GLY A 273 9.08 -3.18 14.33
N ARG A 274 7.95 -2.46 14.22
CA ARG A 274 6.84 -2.51 15.19
C ARG A 274 6.10 -3.85 15.20
N ALA A 275 6.00 -4.51 14.05
CA ALA A 275 5.37 -5.82 13.92
C ALA A 275 6.28 -6.98 14.36
N GLY A 276 7.49 -6.71 14.85
CA GLY A 276 8.45 -7.74 15.24
C GLY A 276 9.13 -8.44 14.06
N ILE A 277 9.03 -7.88 12.84
CA ILE A 277 9.64 -8.45 11.63
C ILE A 277 11.11 -8.03 11.54
N PRO A 278 12.07 -8.96 11.44
CA PRO A 278 13.48 -8.64 11.28
C PRO A 278 13.73 -7.78 10.02
N GLN A 279 14.52 -6.72 10.18
CA GLN A 279 14.66 -5.65 9.20
C GLN A 279 16.14 -5.38 8.88
N ILE A 280 16.55 -5.61 7.63
CA ILE A 280 17.84 -5.19 7.09
C ILE A 280 17.59 -3.93 6.25
N VAL A 281 18.27 -2.82 6.57
CA VAL A 281 18.01 -1.49 6.01
C VAL A 281 19.24 -0.96 5.30
N ALA A 282 19.03 -0.20 4.23
CA ALA A 282 20.06 0.59 3.60
C ALA A 282 19.51 1.93 3.06
N PRO A 283 20.37 2.95 2.88
CA PRO A 283 19.94 4.30 2.51
C PRO A 283 19.76 4.52 1.00
N GLY A 284 19.34 3.50 0.25
CA GLY A 284 19.28 3.58 -1.21
C GLY A 284 18.38 4.71 -1.71
N ALA A 285 18.95 5.50 -2.63
CA ALA A 285 18.35 6.68 -3.26
C ALA A 285 17.90 7.81 -2.31
N VAL A 286 18.31 7.80 -1.04
CA VAL A 286 17.86 8.80 -0.06
C VAL A 286 18.42 10.21 -0.30
N ASP A 287 19.46 10.31 -1.13
CA ASP A 287 20.07 11.54 -1.63
C ASP A 287 19.18 12.31 -2.61
N MET A 288 18.11 11.67 -3.10
CA MET A 288 17.13 12.21 -4.03
C MET A 288 15.79 12.53 -3.35
N VAL A 289 15.09 13.53 -3.86
CA VAL A 289 13.69 13.84 -3.54
C VAL A 289 12.89 13.81 -4.82
N ASP A 290 11.88 12.94 -4.87
CA ASP A 290 10.99 12.82 -6.02
C ASP A 290 9.76 13.71 -5.87
N LEU A 291 9.34 14.32 -6.98
CA LEU A 291 8.23 15.25 -7.06
C LEU A 291 7.44 15.09 -8.38
N GLN A 292 6.26 15.71 -8.44
CA GLN A 292 5.45 15.73 -9.65
C GLN A 292 6.09 16.62 -10.72
N ALA A 293 6.59 16.03 -11.79
CA ALA A 293 7.25 16.79 -12.88
C ALA A 293 6.34 17.78 -13.61
N TRP A 294 5.01 17.61 -13.49
CA TRP A 294 4.02 18.48 -14.13
C TRP A 294 3.62 19.70 -13.27
N GLN A 295 4.13 19.80 -12.03
CA GLN A 295 3.96 20.98 -11.18
C GLN A 295 5.22 21.84 -11.19
N THR A 296 5.09 23.10 -10.73
CA THR A 296 6.24 23.98 -10.53
C THR A 296 7.16 23.42 -9.45
N LEU A 297 8.46 23.43 -9.70
CA LEU A 297 9.47 23.03 -8.71
C LEU A 297 9.38 23.94 -7.47
N PRO A 298 9.27 23.40 -6.24
CA PRO A 298 9.28 24.21 -5.03
C PRO A 298 10.58 25.03 -4.87
N ASP A 299 10.47 26.26 -4.36
CA ASP A 299 11.60 27.20 -4.22
C ASP A 299 12.77 26.63 -3.42
N ILE A 300 12.50 25.76 -2.44
CA ILE A 300 13.52 25.08 -1.63
C ILE A 300 14.48 24.20 -2.45
N PHE A 301 14.11 23.87 -3.69
CA PHE A 301 14.90 23.05 -4.62
C PHE A 301 15.39 23.81 -5.85
N ALA A 302 15.10 25.11 -5.98
CA ALA A 302 15.32 25.87 -7.22
C ALA A 302 16.78 25.83 -7.72
N ASP A 303 17.74 25.81 -6.80
CA ASP A 303 19.19 25.81 -7.10
C ASP A 303 19.81 24.40 -7.08
N ARG A 304 19.00 23.33 -6.96
CA ARG A 304 19.48 21.95 -6.89
C ARG A 304 19.48 21.29 -8.27
N PRO A 305 20.45 20.39 -8.56
CA PRO A 305 20.40 19.54 -9.74
C PRO A 305 19.05 18.82 -9.85
N TYR A 306 18.40 18.99 -11.00
CA TYR A 306 17.10 18.39 -11.33
C TYR A 306 17.24 17.38 -12.45
N HIS A 307 16.64 16.21 -12.26
CA HIS A 307 16.54 15.15 -13.25
C HIS A 307 15.07 14.91 -13.58
N ALA A 308 14.66 15.19 -14.83
CA ALA A 308 13.35 14.79 -15.32
C ALA A 308 13.36 13.30 -15.67
N HIS A 309 12.82 12.45 -14.80
CA HIS A 309 12.73 11.01 -15.10
C HIS A 309 11.68 10.73 -16.18
N ASN A 310 10.47 11.29 -16.03
CA ASN A 310 9.43 11.26 -17.05
C ASN A 310 8.43 12.43 -16.85
N ARG A 311 7.30 12.44 -17.57
CA ARG A 311 6.30 13.52 -17.47
C ARG A 311 5.52 13.55 -16.14
N LEU A 312 5.65 12.51 -15.31
CA LEU A 312 4.98 12.38 -14.03
C LEU A 312 5.94 12.59 -12.86
N ILE A 313 7.19 12.14 -12.97
CA ILE A 313 8.19 12.14 -11.89
C ILE A 313 9.44 12.91 -12.31
N GLY A 314 9.86 13.84 -11.46
CA GLY A 314 11.16 14.48 -11.48
C GLY A 314 11.86 14.29 -10.14
N SER A 315 13.19 14.38 -10.14
CA SER A 315 14.01 14.14 -8.95
C SER A 315 14.99 15.28 -8.75
N VAL A 316 15.22 15.67 -7.50
CA VAL A 316 16.23 16.68 -7.11
C VAL A 316 17.13 16.15 -6.02
N THR A 317 18.38 16.60 -5.98
CA THR A 317 19.25 16.33 -4.83
C THR A 317 18.97 17.28 -3.66
N THR A 318 19.32 16.87 -2.46
CA THR A 318 19.22 17.69 -1.24
C THR A 318 20.58 18.25 -0.81
N SER A 319 20.58 19.36 -0.09
CA SER A 319 21.80 19.97 0.46
C SER A 319 22.48 19.05 1.48
N PRO A 320 23.78 19.24 1.77
CA PRO A 320 24.48 18.49 2.81
C PRO A 320 23.75 18.53 4.17
N GLU A 321 23.22 19.69 4.59
CA GLU A 321 22.45 19.78 5.83
C GLU A 321 21.12 19.02 5.74
N GLY A 322 20.42 19.10 4.60
CA GLY A 322 19.21 18.32 4.36
C GLY A 322 19.46 16.81 4.45
N ARG A 323 20.59 16.33 3.94
CA ARG A 323 21.00 14.93 4.09
C ARG A 323 21.26 14.55 5.54
N ARG A 324 21.84 15.45 6.35
CA ARG A 324 21.99 15.24 7.80
C ARG A 324 20.64 15.18 8.52
N ASP A 325 19.70 16.05 8.15
CA ASP A 325 18.34 16.02 8.71
C ASP A 325 17.64 14.69 8.44
N VAL A 326 17.75 14.19 7.20
CA VAL A 326 17.21 12.88 6.83
C VAL A 326 17.92 11.74 7.54
N ALA A 327 19.25 11.78 7.69
CA ALA A 327 20.00 10.79 8.46
C ALA A 327 19.54 10.73 9.93
N ARG A 328 19.36 11.89 10.59
CA ARG A 328 18.79 11.97 11.94
C ARG A 328 17.37 11.44 12.00
N LEU A 329 16.55 11.70 10.97
CA LEU A 329 15.19 11.17 10.88
C LEU A 329 15.18 9.64 10.77
N ILE A 330 16.04 9.07 9.93
CA ILE A 330 16.21 7.61 9.82
C ILE A 330 16.57 7.01 11.18
N GLY A 331 17.57 7.57 11.86
CA GLY A 331 17.95 7.14 13.22
C GLY A 331 16.78 7.08 14.20
N ARG A 332 16.00 8.16 14.28
CA ARG A 332 14.79 8.24 15.13
C ARG A 332 13.71 7.23 14.76
N LYS A 333 13.57 6.90 13.48
CA LYS A 333 12.60 5.91 13.01
C LYS A 333 13.02 4.50 13.40
N LEU A 334 14.30 4.17 13.21
CA LEU A 334 14.86 2.86 13.58
C LEU A 334 14.85 2.61 15.08
N GLU A 335 14.97 3.66 15.91
CA GLU A 335 14.89 3.57 17.38
C GLU A 335 13.54 3.01 17.88
N ARG A 336 12.48 3.12 17.07
CA ARG A 336 11.12 2.66 17.41
C ARG A 336 10.87 1.19 17.07
N ALA A 337 11.86 0.48 16.54
CA ALA A 337 11.70 -0.93 16.18
C ALA A 337 11.76 -1.82 17.44
N ASP A 338 10.80 -2.71 17.57
CA ASP A 338 10.80 -3.78 18.58
C ASP A 338 11.50 -5.06 18.06
N ALA A 339 11.74 -5.13 16.75
CA ALA A 339 12.39 -6.24 16.07
C ALA A 339 13.92 -6.13 16.02
N LYS A 340 14.59 -7.22 15.58
CA LYS A 340 16.01 -7.19 15.22
C LYS A 340 16.22 -6.33 13.96
N VAL A 341 17.08 -5.32 14.06
CA VAL A 341 17.41 -4.42 12.95
C VAL A 341 18.91 -4.40 12.66
N ALA A 342 19.26 -4.43 11.37
CA ALA A 342 20.59 -4.13 10.87
C ALA A 342 20.52 -2.97 9.87
N PHE A 343 21.43 -2.01 9.99
CA PHE A 343 21.58 -0.91 9.04
C PHE A 343 22.93 -1.05 8.33
N LEU A 344 22.86 -1.26 7.01
CA LEU A 344 24.00 -1.39 6.12
C LEU A 344 24.26 -0.05 5.44
N LEU A 345 25.41 0.55 5.70
CA LEU A 345 25.81 1.83 5.13
C LEU A 345 26.83 1.61 4.00
N PRO A 346 26.41 1.64 2.71
CA PRO A 346 27.34 1.63 1.60
C PRO A 346 28.10 2.95 1.53
N THR A 347 29.42 2.91 1.52
CA THR A 347 30.28 4.10 1.63
C THR A 347 30.62 4.74 0.29
N GLU A 348 30.45 4.02 -0.83
CA GLU A 348 30.86 4.50 -2.16
C GLU A 348 29.71 5.03 -3.04
N GLY A 349 28.47 5.00 -2.54
CA GLY A 349 27.30 5.52 -3.27
C GLY A 349 25.99 4.79 -2.96
N LEU A 350 24.89 5.52 -3.10
CA LEU A 350 23.55 5.18 -2.67
C LEU A 350 22.60 4.90 -3.84
N GLN A 351 22.98 5.21 -5.08
CA GLN A 351 22.17 4.98 -6.28
C GLN A 351 22.98 5.13 -7.58
N GLU A 352 22.48 4.70 -8.74
CA GLU A 352 23.32 4.64 -9.96
C GLU A 352 23.94 5.97 -10.41
N TRP A 353 23.22 7.08 -10.21
CA TRP A 353 23.55 8.43 -10.65
C TRP A 353 24.38 9.24 -9.65
N ASP A 354 24.78 8.68 -8.50
CA ASP A 354 25.70 9.35 -7.56
C ASP A 354 27.16 8.90 -7.72
N LYS A 355 27.46 8.18 -8.81
CA LYS A 355 28.81 7.83 -9.23
C LYS A 355 29.55 9.01 -9.86
N PRO A 356 30.90 9.00 -9.88
CA PRO A 356 31.67 9.98 -10.65
C PRO A 356 31.14 10.12 -12.08
N ASP A 357 31.07 11.37 -12.56
CA ASP A 357 30.58 11.78 -13.89
C ASP A 357 29.07 11.64 -14.13
N GLU A 358 28.28 11.14 -13.16
CA GLU A 358 26.82 11.08 -13.27
C GLU A 358 26.13 12.38 -12.77
N PRO A 359 24.90 12.69 -13.24
CA PRO A 359 24.25 13.99 -12.98
C PRO A 359 23.98 14.34 -11.52
N LEU A 360 23.92 13.34 -10.63
CA LEU A 360 23.60 13.52 -9.21
C LEU A 360 24.81 13.26 -8.31
N HIS A 361 26.02 13.17 -8.88
CA HIS A 361 27.25 13.00 -8.12
C HIS A 361 27.52 14.20 -7.20
N ASP A 362 27.43 13.96 -5.90
CA ASP A 362 27.60 14.98 -4.86
C ASP A 362 28.42 14.38 -3.70
N PRO A 363 29.75 14.35 -3.82
CA PRO A 363 30.62 13.72 -2.83
C PRO A 363 30.59 14.43 -1.48
N GLU A 364 30.37 15.75 -1.44
CA GLU A 364 30.21 16.51 -0.20
C GLU A 364 28.92 16.11 0.52
N GLY A 365 27.81 16.05 -0.21
CA GLY A 365 26.54 15.59 0.34
C GLY A 365 26.60 14.14 0.83
N LEU A 366 27.26 13.25 0.08
CA LEU A 366 27.45 11.86 0.50
C LEU A 366 28.27 11.81 1.80
N ALA A 367 29.41 12.50 1.86
CA ALA A 367 30.25 12.54 3.05
C ALA A 367 29.49 13.06 4.29
N ALA A 368 28.67 14.10 4.12
CA ALA A 368 27.83 14.64 5.19
C ALA A 368 26.80 13.62 5.68
N PHE A 369 26.16 12.87 4.77
CA PHE A 369 25.21 11.82 5.10
C PHE A 369 25.87 10.67 5.88
N LEU A 370 27.00 10.15 5.37
CA LEU A 370 27.73 9.05 6.00
C LEU A 370 28.19 9.41 7.41
N ASP A 371 28.77 10.60 7.57
CA ASP A 371 29.22 11.13 8.86
C ASP A 371 28.07 11.25 9.88
N GLU A 372 26.90 11.70 9.45
CA GLU A 372 25.73 11.80 10.33
C GLU A 372 25.16 10.42 10.67
N MET A 373 25.07 9.49 9.71
CA MET A 373 24.55 8.15 9.97
C MET A 373 25.36 7.40 11.02
N ARG A 374 26.69 7.56 11.05
CA ARG A 374 27.55 6.99 12.11
C ARG A 374 27.17 7.45 13.52
N ARG A 375 26.51 8.59 13.66
CA ARG A 375 26.04 9.15 14.94
C ARG A 375 24.55 8.89 15.18
N ALA A 376 23.76 8.87 14.12
CA ALA A 376 22.31 8.83 14.18
C ALA A 376 21.75 7.41 14.35
N VAL A 377 22.46 6.37 13.89
CA VAL A 377 22.01 4.98 14.07
C VAL A 377 22.02 4.65 15.57
N PRO A 378 20.87 4.24 16.15
CA PRO A 378 20.77 4.02 17.58
C PRO A 378 21.52 2.74 18.00
N PRO A 379 21.98 2.64 19.26
CA PRO A 379 22.72 1.46 19.74
C PRO A 379 21.95 0.13 19.69
N SER A 380 20.62 0.19 19.60
CA SER A 380 19.76 -1.00 19.43
C SER A 380 19.85 -1.62 18.04
N VAL A 381 20.35 -0.88 17.05
CA VAL A 381 20.49 -1.30 15.66
C VAL A 381 21.91 -1.80 15.40
N THR A 382 22.02 -2.95 14.73
CA THR A 382 23.33 -3.44 14.28
C THR A 382 23.81 -2.57 13.12
N PHE A 383 24.87 -1.78 13.33
CA PHE A 383 25.42 -0.91 12.30
C PHE A 383 26.60 -1.57 11.60
N GLN A 384 26.57 -1.61 10.27
CA GLN A 384 27.67 -2.14 9.45
C GLN A 384 27.95 -1.18 8.30
N GLU A 385 29.18 -0.67 8.23
CA GLU A 385 29.68 -0.01 7.02
C GLU A 385 30.06 -1.08 6.00
N VAL A 386 29.71 -0.83 4.74
CA VAL A 386 30.03 -1.70 3.62
C VAL A 386 30.86 -0.87 2.65
N ASP A 387 32.14 -1.24 2.52
CA ASP A 387 33.10 -0.56 1.63
C ASP A 387 32.84 -0.90 0.16
N ALA A 388 31.66 -0.51 -0.31
CA ALA A 388 31.18 -0.74 -1.65
C ALA A 388 30.01 0.20 -1.98
N HIS A 389 29.77 0.40 -3.27
CA HIS A 389 28.56 1.05 -3.77
C HIS A 389 27.32 0.14 -3.56
N ILE A 390 26.13 0.69 -3.29
CA ILE A 390 24.90 -0.12 -3.04
C ILE A 390 24.54 -1.09 -4.19
N ASN A 391 24.90 -0.70 -5.42
CA ASN A 391 24.71 -1.47 -6.66
C ASN A 391 25.78 -2.54 -6.92
N SER A 392 26.78 -2.66 -6.05
CA SER A 392 27.81 -3.70 -6.16
C SER A 392 27.27 -5.08 -5.75
N PRO A 393 27.82 -6.18 -6.29
CA PRO A 393 27.58 -7.51 -5.76
C PRO A 393 28.03 -7.67 -4.29
N ASP A 394 29.06 -6.93 -3.87
CA ASP A 394 29.61 -7.01 -2.51
C ASP A 394 28.61 -6.48 -1.47
N PHE A 395 27.85 -5.43 -1.80
CA PHE A 395 26.75 -4.96 -0.95
C PHE A 395 25.66 -6.04 -0.80
N ALA A 396 25.27 -6.71 -1.88
CA ALA A 396 24.31 -7.80 -1.82
C ALA A 396 24.84 -9.00 -1.01
N ALA A 397 26.13 -9.30 -1.11
CA ALA A 397 26.77 -10.35 -0.32
C ALA A 397 26.79 -10.00 1.19
N ALA A 398 27.06 -8.75 1.56
CA ALA A 398 26.99 -8.29 2.94
C ALA A 398 25.58 -8.42 3.52
N ALA A 399 24.55 -8.05 2.74
CA ALA A 399 23.15 -8.23 3.13
C ALA A 399 22.77 -9.71 3.34
N LEU A 400 23.20 -10.61 2.44
CA LEU A 400 22.97 -12.04 2.59
C LEU A 400 23.70 -12.63 3.80
N ALA A 401 24.90 -12.15 4.13
CA ALA A 401 25.63 -12.62 5.30
C ALA A 401 24.86 -12.29 6.60
N VAL A 402 24.29 -11.09 6.72
CA VAL A 402 23.43 -10.73 7.85
C VAL A 402 22.18 -11.61 7.89
N PHE A 403 21.52 -11.77 6.74
CA PHE A 403 20.32 -12.59 6.62
C PHE A 403 20.56 -14.05 7.02
N ASP A 404 21.59 -14.69 6.44
CA ASP A 404 21.95 -16.08 6.71
C ASP A 404 22.34 -16.29 8.18
N GLY A 405 23.00 -15.30 8.80
CA GLY A 405 23.27 -15.29 10.24
C GLY A 405 22.00 -15.30 11.08
N TRP A 406 21.03 -14.44 10.74
CA TRP A 406 19.74 -14.39 11.44
C TRP A 406 18.89 -15.65 11.24
N VAL A 407 18.99 -16.32 10.08
CA VAL A 407 18.38 -17.64 9.88
C VAL A 407 19.03 -18.68 10.81
N ALA A 408 20.37 -18.71 10.88
CA ALA A 408 21.10 -19.64 11.74
C ALA A 408 20.82 -19.41 13.25
N GLU A 409 20.56 -18.17 13.65
CA GLU A 409 20.15 -17.80 15.02
C GLU A 409 18.66 -18.09 15.31
N GLY A 410 17.87 -18.49 14.30
CA GLY A 410 16.44 -18.74 14.42
C GLY A 410 15.58 -17.46 14.53
N ILE A 411 16.15 -16.30 14.20
CA ILE A 411 15.45 -15.01 14.16
C ILE A 411 14.53 -14.95 12.93
N ILE A 412 15.00 -15.45 11.80
CA ILE A 412 14.22 -15.61 10.57
C ILE A 412 13.91 -17.10 10.41
N PRO A 413 12.65 -17.49 10.13
CA PRO A 413 12.33 -18.90 9.88
C PRO A 413 13.08 -19.43 8.65
N GLU A 414 13.53 -20.68 8.69
CA GLU A 414 14.14 -21.35 7.54
C GLU A 414 13.19 -21.35 6.32
N GLY A 415 13.79 -21.19 5.14
CA GLY A 415 13.04 -21.23 3.88
C GLY A 415 12.52 -22.62 3.54
N ARG A 416 11.55 -22.67 2.63
CA ARG A 416 10.87 -23.90 2.20
C ARG A 416 11.09 -24.08 0.69
N PRO A 417 11.97 -25.01 0.27
CA PRO A 417 12.33 -25.18 -1.14
C PRO A 417 11.22 -25.78 -2.00
#